data_AF-A0A3N5QTC6-F1
#
_entry.id   AF-A0A3N5QTC6-F1
#
_cell.length_a   1.000
_cell.length_b   1.000
_cell.length_c   1.000
_cell.angle_alpha   90.00
_cell.angle_beta   90.00
_cell.angle_gamma   90.00
#
_symmetry.space_group_name_H-M   'P 1'
#
loop_
_entity.id
_entity.type
_entity.pdbx_description
1 polymer ?
#
loop_
_entity_poly.entity_id
_entity_poly.type
_entity_poly.pdbx_seq_one_letter_code
_entity_poly.pdbx_strand_id
1 'polypeptide(L)'
;MILFKEKMGTCTTKHAVIATLALELGLPVVKMVGIYAMTEEIVTGTDRILKKYGLPYVPMVHCFLEYGPHRVDLTEGNHNGKNKPIENFLFAVPVAPAISAKEEYLLYRKAFENPILKQPELRGIAIKTVLNARMAGLELLKHNPGKPDGIIP
;
A
#
# COMPACT_ATOMS: atom_id res chain seq x y z
N MET A 1 -11.29 -20.11 -4.70
CA MET A 1 -9.89 -19.82 -5.09
C MET A 1 -8.95 -20.22 -3.95
N ILE A 2 -7.97 -21.11 -4.19
CA ILE A 2 -7.12 -21.72 -3.14
C ILE A 2 -6.31 -20.68 -2.36
N LEU A 3 -5.80 -19.64 -3.05
CA LEU A 3 -5.06 -18.51 -2.46
C LEU A 3 -5.70 -17.93 -1.19
N PHE A 4 -7.02 -17.70 -1.20
CA PHE A 4 -7.73 -17.14 -0.06
C PHE A 4 -7.98 -18.16 1.05
N LYS A 5 -8.22 -19.43 0.69
CA LYS A 5 -8.43 -20.51 1.65
C LYS A 5 -7.18 -20.77 2.49
N GLU A 6 -6.00 -20.69 1.85
CA GLU A 6 -4.71 -20.90 2.51
C GLU A 6 -4.22 -19.66 3.27
N LYS A 7 -4.92 -18.52 3.15
CA LYS A 7 -4.51 -17.20 3.69
C LYS A 7 -3.13 -16.73 3.21
N MET A 8 -2.65 -17.30 2.11
CA MET A 8 -1.34 -17.03 1.51
C MET A 8 -1.40 -15.91 0.47
N GLY A 9 -0.22 -15.41 0.09
CA GLY A 9 -0.05 -14.41 -0.96
C GLY A 9 -0.05 -12.97 -0.47
N THR A 10 0.67 -12.12 -1.20
CA THR A 10 0.80 -10.69 -0.94
C THR A 10 -0.45 -9.94 -1.40
N CYS A 11 -0.60 -8.66 -0.99
CA CYS A 11 -1.65 -7.80 -1.53
C CYS A 11 -1.58 -7.72 -3.05
N THR A 12 -0.38 -7.65 -3.63
CA THR A 12 -0.18 -7.60 -5.09
C THR A 12 -0.74 -8.84 -5.78
N THR A 13 -0.47 -10.05 -5.25
CA THR A 13 -0.95 -11.31 -5.84
C THR A 13 -2.45 -11.49 -5.67
N LYS A 14 -3.00 -11.22 -4.48
CA LYS A 14 -4.44 -11.37 -4.20
C LYS A 14 -5.30 -10.50 -5.11
N HIS A 15 -4.94 -9.23 -5.26
CA HIS A 15 -5.67 -8.31 -6.14
C HIS A 15 -5.40 -8.57 -7.62
N ALA A 16 -4.19 -9.03 -7.99
CA ALA A 16 -3.89 -9.39 -9.38
C ALA A 16 -4.82 -10.49 -9.89
N VAL A 17 -5.03 -11.57 -9.12
CA VAL A 17 -5.86 -12.70 -9.58
C VAL A 17 -7.31 -12.27 -9.82
N ILE A 18 -7.89 -11.46 -8.92
CA ILE A 18 -9.26 -10.96 -9.09
C ILE A 18 -9.36 -9.98 -10.25
N ALA A 19 -8.41 -9.05 -10.39
CA ALA A 19 -8.42 -8.10 -11.51
C ALA A 19 -8.22 -8.78 -12.86
N THR A 20 -7.38 -9.84 -12.94
CA THR A 20 -7.23 -10.65 -14.15
C THR A 20 -8.54 -11.36 -14.50
N LEU A 21 -9.18 -12.01 -13.52
CA LEU A 21 -10.47 -12.67 -13.75
C LEU A 21 -11.56 -11.69 -14.20
N ALA A 22 -11.63 -10.51 -13.56
CA ALA A 22 -12.58 -9.48 -13.96
C ALA A 22 -12.33 -9.01 -15.40
N LEU A 23 -11.07 -8.81 -15.79
CA LEU A 23 -10.70 -8.45 -17.15
C LEU A 23 -11.13 -9.52 -18.17
N GLU A 24 -10.88 -10.79 -17.87
CA GLU A 24 -11.31 -11.92 -18.73
C GLU A 24 -12.83 -12.00 -18.90
N LEU A 25 -13.58 -11.64 -17.85
CA LEU A 25 -15.03 -11.62 -17.84
C LEU A 25 -15.65 -10.31 -18.37
N GLY A 26 -14.82 -9.34 -18.77
CA GLY A 26 -15.30 -8.01 -19.21
C GLY A 26 -15.97 -7.19 -18.11
N LEU A 27 -15.67 -7.47 -16.84
CA LEU A 27 -16.18 -6.73 -15.69
C LEU A 27 -15.34 -5.47 -15.46
N PRO A 28 -15.95 -4.31 -15.12
CA PRO A 28 -15.22 -3.05 -14.94
C PRO A 28 -14.59 -2.95 -13.54
N VAL A 29 -13.82 -3.97 -13.16
CA VAL A 29 -13.03 -3.97 -11.92
C VAL A 29 -11.58 -3.69 -12.30
N VAL A 30 -11.00 -2.65 -11.70
CA VAL A 30 -9.60 -2.25 -11.98
C VAL A 30 -8.73 -2.46 -10.75
N LYS A 31 -7.48 -2.87 -10.97
CA LYS A 31 -6.46 -2.89 -9.93
C LYS A 31 -5.84 -1.51 -9.81
N MET A 32 -5.76 -1.03 -8.58
CA MET A 32 -5.16 0.25 -8.24
C MET A 32 -3.87 0.04 -7.45
N VAL A 33 -2.88 0.88 -7.71
CA VAL A 33 -1.68 1.04 -6.86
C VAL A 33 -1.74 2.43 -6.25
N GLY A 34 -1.70 2.48 -4.93
CA GLY A 34 -1.78 3.73 -4.17
C GLY A 34 -0.59 3.94 -3.22
N ILE A 35 -0.27 5.20 -2.96
CA ILE A 35 0.71 5.63 -1.97
C ILE A 35 -0.03 6.21 -0.77
N TYR A 36 0.22 5.66 0.42
CA TYR A 36 -0.36 6.15 1.66
C TYR A 36 0.71 6.65 2.63
N ALA A 37 0.32 7.56 3.51
CA ALA A 37 1.17 8.06 4.58
C ALA A 37 1.19 7.06 5.75
N MET A 38 2.24 6.25 5.87
CA MET A 38 2.39 5.32 7.00
C MET A 38 2.86 6.07 8.25
N THR A 39 2.10 5.95 9.33
CA THR A 39 2.34 6.53 10.65
C THR A 39 2.26 5.43 11.73
N GLU A 40 2.57 5.77 12.98
CA GLU A 40 2.42 4.86 14.13
C GLU A 40 0.99 4.35 14.30
N GLU A 41 0.01 5.19 13.98
CA GLU A 41 -1.41 4.82 14.02
C GLU A 41 -1.70 3.66 13.08
N ILE A 42 -1.10 3.64 11.89
CA ILE A 42 -1.34 2.62 10.87
C ILE A 42 -0.46 1.40 11.11
N VAL A 43 0.83 1.56 11.41
CA VAL A 43 1.74 0.44 11.69
C VAL A 43 2.53 0.75 12.95
N THR A 44 2.31 -0.06 13.98
CA THR A 44 3.04 0.04 15.26
C THR A 44 4.56 -0.07 15.04
N GLY A 45 5.34 0.84 15.63
CA GLY A 45 6.80 0.93 15.49
C GLY A 45 7.29 1.91 14.42
N THR A 46 6.38 2.50 13.63
CA THR A 46 6.72 3.51 12.61
C THR A 46 7.33 4.77 13.22
N ASP A 47 6.94 5.17 14.42
CA ASP A 47 7.44 6.37 15.10
C ASP A 47 8.98 6.40 15.24
N ARG A 48 9.60 5.22 15.45
CA ARG A 48 11.06 5.09 15.52
C ARG A 48 11.71 5.43 14.17
N ILE A 49 11.07 5.06 13.08
CA ILE A 49 11.52 5.36 11.71
C ILE A 49 11.33 6.85 11.45
N LEU A 50 10.16 7.41 11.79
CA LEU A 50 9.86 8.83 11.61
C LEU A 50 10.87 9.73 12.31
N LYS A 51 11.15 9.45 13.60
CA LYS A 51 12.15 10.19 14.39
C LYS A 51 13.56 10.05 13.82
N LYS A 52 13.96 8.84 13.40
CA LYS A 52 15.29 8.59 12.82
C LYS A 52 15.54 9.38 11.54
N TYR A 53 14.52 9.53 10.69
CA TYR A 53 14.65 10.16 9.38
C TYR A 53 14.09 11.58 9.30
N GLY A 54 13.52 12.10 10.40
CA GLY A 54 12.91 13.44 10.45
C GLY A 54 11.70 13.57 9.53
N LEU A 55 10.86 12.53 9.44
CA LEU A 55 9.72 12.48 8.52
C LEU A 55 8.38 12.62 9.28
N PRO A 56 7.38 13.29 8.70
CA PRO A 56 6.01 13.30 9.25
C PRO A 56 5.29 11.95 9.08
N TYR A 57 5.65 11.21 8.03
CA TYR A 57 5.15 9.86 7.72
C TYR A 57 6.13 9.17 6.74
N VAL A 58 5.99 7.85 6.57
CA VAL A 58 6.71 7.11 5.52
C VAL A 58 5.73 6.85 4.37
N PRO A 59 5.98 7.35 3.14
CA PRO A 59 5.11 7.05 2.01
C PRO A 59 5.30 5.58 1.59
N MET A 60 4.24 4.79 1.68
CA MET A 60 4.25 3.34 1.42
C MET A 60 3.26 2.97 0.31
N VAL A 61 3.54 1.88 -0.41
CA VAL A 61 2.67 1.40 -1.49
C VAL A 61 1.68 0.39 -0.95
N HIS A 62 0.44 0.45 -1.44
CA HIS A 62 -0.57 -0.59 -1.26
C HIS A 62 -1.40 -0.78 -2.52
N CYS A 63 -1.94 -1.97 -2.73
CA CYS A 63 -2.82 -2.28 -3.86
C CYS A 63 -4.25 -2.54 -3.36
N PHE A 64 -5.23 -2.21 -4.19
CA PHE A 64 -6.65 -2.49 -3.95
C PHE A 64 -7.41 -2.61 -5.29
N LEU A 65 -8.69 -2.94 -5.24
CA LEU A 65 -9.58 -2.96 -6.41
C LEU A 65 -10.57 -1.81 -6.36
N GLU A 66 -10.93 -1.27 -7.52
CA GLU A 66 -12.04 -0.35 -7.69
C GLU A 66 -13.10 -0.92 -8.64
N TYR A 67 -14.36 -0.67 -8.30
CA TYR A 67 -15.53 -0.93 -9.14
C TYR A 67 -16.50 0.24 -8.97
N GLY A 68 -16.50 1.17 -9.94
CA GLY A 68 -17.25 2.42 -9.83
C GLY A 68 -16.82 3.22 -8.58
N PRO A 69 -17.75 3.59 -7.68
CA PRO A 69 -17.42 4.31 -6.44
C PRO A 69 -16.90 3.38 -5.33
N HIS A 70 -16.92 2.06 -5.55
CA HIS A 70 -16.56 1.09 -4.53
C HIS A 70 -15.09 0.74 -4.61
N ARG A 71 -14.52 0.59 -3.42
CA ARG A 71 -13.15 0.17 -3.24
C ARG A 71 -13.12 -1.08 -2.37
N VAL A 72 -12.30 -2.06 -2.77
CA VAL A 72 -12.18 -3.34 -2.06
C VAL A 72 -10.71 -3.67 -1.85
N ASP A 73 -10.33 -3.91 -0.59
CA ASP A 73 -9.02 -4.43 -0.20
C ASP A 73 -9.16 -5.86 0.32
N LEU A 74 -8.70 -6.83 -0.48
CA LEU A 74 -8.73 -8.26 -0.17
C LEU A 74 -7.71 -8.67 0.90
N THR A 75 -7.00 -7.71 1.49
CA THR A 75 -6.08 -7.92 2.62
C THR A 75 -6.51 -7.26 3.91
N GLU A 76 -7.66 -6.59 3.91
CA GLU A 76 -8.27 -6.04 5.12
C GLU A 76 -8.55 -7.17 6.15
N GLY A 77 -8.26 -6.91 7.42
CA GLY A 77 -8.39 -7.90 8.50
C GLY A 77 -7.41 -9.09 8.45
N ASN A 78 -6.43 -9.13 7.54
CA ASN A 78 -5.57 -10.30 7.32
C ASN A 78 -4.12 -10.15 7.85
N HIS A 79 -3.93 -9.88 9.15
CA HIS A 79 -2.61 -9.81 9.83
C HIS A 79 -1.50 -9.18 8.97
N ASN A 80 -1.80 -8.04 8.35
CA ASN A 80 -0.97 -7.44 7.30
C ASN A 80 0.01 -6.39 7.84
N GLY A 81 0.24 -6.41 9.16
CA GLY A 81 1.07 -5.44 9.87
C GLY A 81 0.38 -4.11 10.18
N LYS A 82 -0.83 -3.88 9.65
CA LYS A 82 -1.57 -2.62 9.85
C LYS A 82 -2.60 -2.78 10.97
N ASN A 83 -2.79 -1.70 11.72
CA ASN A 83 -3.78 -1.60 12.80
C ASN A 83 -5.17 -1.20 12.29
N LYS A 84 -5.27 -0.70 11.05
CA LYS A 84 -6.52 -0.25 10.43
C LYS A 84 -6.46 -0.31 8.89
N PRO A 85 -7.61 -0.29 8.20
CA PRO A 85 -7.66 -0.15 6.75
C PRO A 85 -7.04 1.18 6.28
N ILE A 86 -6.50 1.19 5.06
CA ILE A 86 -5.93 2.41 4.47
C ILE A 86 -7.02 3.20 3.78
N GLU A 87 -7.71 4.12 4.43
CA GLU A 87 -8.82 4.82 3.75
C GLU A 87 -8.32 5.89 2.75
N ASN A 88 -7.23 6.57 3.11
CA ASN A 88 -6.72 7.73 2.37
C ASN A 88 -5.41 7.41 1.64
N PHE A 89 -5.36 7.79 0.36
CA PHE A 89 -4.17 7.71 -0.47
C PHE A 89 -3.75 9.12 -0.91
N LEU A 90 -2.44 9.38 -0.82
CA LEU A 90 -1.82 10.60 -1.34
C LEU A 90 -1.83 10.61 -2.87
N PHE A 91 -1.80 9.42 -3.47
CA PHE A 91 -1.83 9.17 -4.90
C PHE A 91 -2.38 7.77 -5.14
N ALA A 92 -3.19 7.59 -6.18
CA ALA A 92 -3.57 6.27 -6.67
C ALA A 92 -3.69 6.31 -8.20
N VAL A 93 -3.34 5.20 -8.86
CA VAL A 93 -3.42 5.07 -10.31
C VAL A 93 -3.85 3.66 -10.69
N PRO A 94 -4.68 3.47 -11.73
CA PRO A 94 -4.98 2.16 -12.26
C PRO A 94 -3.72 1.54 -12.88
N VAL A 95 -3.59 0.22 -12.73
CA VAL A 95 -2.46 -0.54 -13.25
C VAL A 95 -2.94 -1.84 -13.91
N ALA A 96 -2.10 -2.42 -14.75
CA ALA A 96 -2.32 -3.77 -15.24
C ALA A 96 -2.40 -4.76 -14.05
N PRO A 97 -3.30 -5.77 -14.10
CA PRO A 97 -3.44 -6.75 -13.03
C PRO A 97 -2.10 -7.37 -12.59
N ALA A 98 -1.28 -7.75 -13.57
CA ALA A 98 0.02 -8.40 -13.39
C ALA A 98 1.23 -7.43 -13.44
N ILE A 99 1.05 -6.16 -13.03
CA ILE A 99 2.16 -5.20 -12.92
C ILE A 99 3.38 -5.80 -12.18
N SER A 100 4.56 -5.59 -12.75
CA SER A 100 5.81 -6.08 -12.17
C SER A 100 6.28 -5.22 -10.99
N ALA A 101 7.11 -5.80 -10.10
CA ALA A 101 7.74 -5.05 -9.02
C ALA A 101 8.59 -3.86 -9.52
N LYS A 102 9.20 -4.00 -10.71
CA LYS A 102 9.98 -2.93 -11.35
C LYS A 102 9.07 -1.76 -11.75
N GLU A 103 7.93 -2.05 -12.37
CA GLU A 103 6.97 -1.01 -12.77
C GLU A 103 6.33 -0.33 -11.56
N GLU A 104 5.96 -1.09 -10.53
CA GLU A 104 5.45 -0.53 -9.27
C GLU A 104 6.49 0.40 -8.60
N TYR A 105 7.77 0.01 -8.59
CA TYR A 105 8.85 0.86 -8.09
C TYR A 105 9.02 2.14 -8.92
N LEU A 106 8.92 2.05 -10.26
CA LEU A 106 8.98 3.23 -11.12
C LEU A 106 7.79 4.16 -10.89
N LEU A 107 6.57 3.64 -10.70
CA LEU A 107 5.40 4.43 -10.32
C LEU A 107 5.62 5.14 -8.99
N TYR A 108 6.13 4.43 -7.99
CA TYR A 108 6.46 5.00 -6.69
C TYR A 108 7.48 6.15 -6.83
N ARG A 109 8.54 5.98 -7.63
CA ARG A 109 9.53 7.06 -7.85
C ARG A 109 8.95 8.26 -8.58
N LYS A 110 8.21 8.02 -9.67
CA LYS A 110 7.55 9.07 -10.46
C LYS A 110 6.59 9.88 -9.61
N ALA A 111 5.98 9.28 -8.60
CA ALA A 111 5.12 9.99 -7.67
C ALA A 111 5.87 11.11 -6.92
N PHE A 112 7.17 11.00 -6.64
CA PHE A 112 7.93 12.08 -6.00
C PHE A 112 8.47 13.13 -6.98
N GLU A 113 8.55 12.79 -8.26
CA GLU A 113 8.92 13.73 -9.32
C GLU A 113 7.74 14.61 -9.72
N ASN A 114 6.51 14.12 -9.52
CA ASN A 114 5.29 14.85 -9.81
C ASN A 114 5.07 16.02 -8.81
N PRO A 115 5.08 17.29 -9.26
CA PRO A 115 4.87 18.45 -8.39
C PRO A 115 3.53 18.42 -7.64
N ILE A 116 2.51 17.76 -8.20
CA ILE A 116 1.17 17.62 -7.60
C ILE A 116 1.22 16.74 -6.33
N LEU A 117 2.22 15.87 -6.24
CA LEU A 117 2.43 14.95 -5.12
C LEU A 117 3.55 15.43 -4.17
N LYS A 118 4.07 16.65 -4.39
CA LYS A 118 4.90 17.35 -3.41
C LYS A 118 4.02 17.77 -2.25
N GLN A 119 3.75 16.81 -1.37
CA GLN A 119 3.10 17.05 -0.10
C GLN A 119 3.89 18.14 0.65
N PRO A 120 3.25 19.25 1.07
CA PRO A 120 3.93 20.37 1.72
C PRO A 120 4.84 19.94 2.88
N GLU A 121 4.44 18.89 3.60
CA GLU A 121 5.13 18.32 4.76
C GLU A 121 6.43 17.60 4.40
N LEU A 122 6.62 17.21 3.14
CA LEU A 122 7.86 16.60 2.62
C LEU A 122 8.75 17.61 1.89
N ARG A 123 8.37 18.90 1.85
CA ARG A 123 9.15 19.93 1.16
C ARG A 123 10.55 20.06 1.78
N GLY A 124 11.57 20.05 0.93
CA GLY A 124 12.97 20.15 1.35
C GLY A 124 13.60 18.85 1.82
N ILE A 125 12.82 17.75 1.92
CA ILE A 125 13.35 16.44 2.30
C ILE A 125 13.97 15.76 1.07
N ALA A 126 15.21 15.32 1.19
CA ALA A 126 15.88 14.60 0.11
C ALA A 126 15.19 13.25 -0.17
N ILE A 127 14.95 12.93 -1.44
CA ILE A 127 14.30 11.67 -1.83
C ILE A 127 15.05 10.43 -1.30
N LYS A 128 16.38 10.50 -1.18
CA LYS A 128 17.19 9.43 -0.58
C LYS A 128 16.77 9.11 0.86
N THR A 129 16.42 10.13 1.64
CA THR A 129 15.92 9.97 3.02
C THR A 129 14.59 9.22 3.03
N VAL A 130 13.67 9.61 2.15
CA VAL A 130 12.37 8.95 1.99
C VAL A 130 12.54 7.47 1.58
N LEU A 131 13.44 7.19 0.63
CA LEU A 131 13.72 5.83 0.17
C LEU A 131 14.34 4.97 1.29
N ASN A 132 15.26 5.51 2.09
CA ASN A 132 15.84 4.81 3.24
C ASN A 132 14.79 4.52 4.33
N ALA A 133 13.90 5.49 4.60
CA ALA A 133 12.79 5.29 5.53
C ALA A 133 11.81 4.22 5.02
N ARG A 134 11.52 4.21 3.70
CA ARG A 134 10.70 3.17 3.07
C ARG A 134 11.30 1.78 3.25
N MET A 135 12.62 1.62 3.08
CA MET A 135 13.29 0.33 3.30
C MET A 135 13.11 -0.15 4.75
N ALA A 136 13.27 0.74 5.72
CA ALA A 136 13.00 0.42 7.13
C ALA A 136 11.52 0.08 7.38
N GLY A 137 10.59 0.79 6.72
CA GLY A 137 9.15 0.53 6.82
C GLY A 137 8.74 -0.82 6.23
N LEU A 138 9.34 -1.22 5.10
CA LEU A 138 9.13 -2.55 4.53
C LEU A 138 9.62 -3.65 5.48
N GLU A 139 10.76 -3.44 6.13
CA GLU A 139 11.31 -4.40 7.09
C GLU A 139 10.44 -4.51 8.34
N LEU A 140 9.88 -3.39 8.81
CA LEU A 140 8.91 -3.37 9.90
C LEU A 140 7.65 -4.16 9.55
N LEU A 141 7.08 -3.97 8.35
CA LEU A 141 5.88 -4.68 7.89
C LEU A 141 6.07 -6.20 7.79
N LYS A 142 7.27 -6.67 7.45
CA LYS A 142 7.55 -8.12 7.42
C LYS A 142 7.52 -8.77 8.81
N HIS A 143 7.89 -8.02 9.85
CA HIS A 143 8.05 -8.52 11.22
C HIS A 143 6.89 -8.15 12.14
N ASN A 144 5.95 -7.33 11.67
CA ASN A 144 4.79 -6.92 12.43
C ASN A 144 3.57 -7.72 11.98
N PRO A 145 3.00 -8.60 12.81
CA PRO A 145 1.78 -9.31 12.46
C PRO A 145 0.53 -8.41 12.43
N GLY A 146 0.64 -7.14 12.86
CA GLY A 146 -0.51 -6.25 13.07
C GLY A 146 -1.28 -6.65 14.33
N LYS A 147 -2.15 -5.78 14.83
CA LYS A 147 -3.12 -6.20 15.85
C LYS A 147 -4.22 -7.01 15.14
N PRO A 148 -4.67 -8.15 15.68
CA PRO A 148 -5.92 -8.74 15.20
C PRO A 148 -7.02 -7.70 15.39
N ASP A 149 -7.79 -7.43 14.35
CA ASP A 149 -9.04 -6.69 14.52
C ASP A 149 -9.87 -7.47 15.54
N GLY A 150 -10.31 -6.78 16.59
CA GLY A 150 -11.30 -7.33 17.50
C GLY A 150 -12.43 -7.91 16.67
N ILE A 151 -12.74 -9.18 16.91
CA ILE A 151 -13.81 -9.92 16.27
C ILE A 151 -15.02 -8.99 16.15
N ILE A 152 -15.32 -8.55 14.94
CA ILE A 152 -16.59 -7.88 14.65
C ILE A 152 -17.66 -8.92 15.03
N PRO A 153 -18.59 -8.59 15.95
CA PRO A 153 -19.59 -9.54 16.44
C PRO A 153 -20.48 -10.10 15.32
#